data_AF-A0A2D4KTD4-F1
#
_entry.id   AF-A0A2D4KTD4-F1
#
_cell.length_a   1.000
_cell.length_b   1.000
_cell.length_c   1.000
_cell.angle_alpha   90.00
_cell.angle_beta   90.00
_cell.angle_gamma   90.00
#
_symmetry.space_group_name_H-M   'P 1'
#
loop_
_entity.id
_entity.type
_entity.pdbx_description
1 polymer ?
#
loop_
_entity_poly.entity_id
_entity_poly.type
_entity_poly.pdbx_seq_one_letter_code
_entity_poly.pdbx_strand_id
1 'polypeptide(L)'
;AEEDLTFSEQSDIKQTAKAFEDQQYIFGHYIEKLWAYLTIQQLLEKRNSAKGDEKTNLTAKALEMSLKYKFVTPLTSMVITKPEDNIDKAAIADKPLEAEATRQLVPASAYPSYTSSSPSHRYTSVDGDPHFIIDIPEQDDHLCFNIYEDPGKILNLIWDPSTGITVNGQLIGNKQSKNDVQPQNSYIGRLGILNKELNLKLEVTPEKIILYNGTKQMTFTWLDEVTLLHPTLTLKIIRKKSLEVSMGEGATFVIILHQTWRRNPKHGDFLGFYALDSHRLSEHTHGLLGQFFHPINFTILEVHPGSTPEKPDATMIVKNHQLTATRGWQKDYTENSKHGTDVPCWFIHNNAEGLIDGTYTDYIVPSLF
;
A
#
# COMPACT_ATOMS: atom_id res chain seq x y z
N ALA A 1 -56.42 25.71 13.81
CA ALA A 1 -56.26 24.27 13.54
C ALA A 1 -54.78 24.08 13.27
N GLU A 2 -54.03 23.70 14.30
CA GLU A 2 -52.63 23.31 14.19
C GLU A 2 -52.61 21.80 13.93
N GLU A 3 -52.06 21.39 12.79
CA GLU A 3 -51.82 19.99 12.46
C GLU A 3 -50.49 19.57 13.10
N ASP A 4 -50.58 18.66 14.06
CA ASP A 4 -49.46 18.09 14.80
C ASP A 4 -48.77 17.02 13.93
N LEU A 5 -47.60 17.36 13.39
CA LEU A 5 -46.73 16.44 12.65
C LEU A 5 -46.08 15.46 13.62
N THR A 6 -46.63 14.25 13.70
CA THR A 6 -46.06 13.14 14.48
C THR A 6 -45.01 12.41 13.63
N PHE A 7 -43.74 12.58 13.98
CA PHE A 7 -42.61 11.91 13.33
C PHE A 7 -42.50 10.44 13.77
N SER A 8 -42.38 9.51 12.83
CA SER A 8 -42.32 8.06 13.09
C SER A 8 -40.91 7.60 13.48
N GLU A 9 -40.48 7.90 14.71
CA GLU A 9 -39.18 7.55 15.29
C GLU A 9 -38.98 6.04 15.53
N GLN A 10 -40.06 5.23 15.50
CA GLN A 10 -40.00 3.79 15.81
C GLN A 10 -39.43 2.91 14.70
N SER A 11 -39.36 3.39 13.45
CA SER A 11 -38.84 2.61 12.33
C SER A 11 -37.31 2.61 12.28
N ASP A 12 -36.68 3.75 12.58
CA ASP A 12 -35.22 3.92 12.64
C ASP A 12 -34.58 3.13 13.78
N ILE A 13 -35.21 3.09 14.96
CA ILE A 13 -34.65 2.39 16.14
C ILE A 13 -34.57 0.88 15.91
N LYS A 14 -35.54 0.30 15.18
CA LYS A 14 -35.53 -1.14 14.87
C LYS A 14 -34.52 -1.48 13.78
N GLN A 15 -34.31 -0.60 12.79
CA GLN A 15 -33.27 -0.80 11.76
C GLN A 15 -31.87 -0.60 12.32
N THR A 16 -31.64 0.40 13.17
CA THR A 16 -30.36 0.59 13.87
C THR A 16 -30.08 -0.55 14.84
N ALA A 17 -31.05 -1.00 15.64
CA ALA A 17 -30.86 -2.15 16.53
C ALA A 17 -30.48 -3.44 15.77
N LYS A 18 -31.09 -3.67 14.60
CA LYS A 18 -30.76 -4.81 13.73
C LYS A 18 -29.37 -4.68 13.09
N ALA A 19 -28.98 -3.48 12.67
CA ALA A 19 -27.62 -3.19 12.19
C ALA A 19 -26.55 -3.35 13.30
N PHE A 20 -26.90 -3.05 14.56
CA PHE A 20 -26.04 -3.29 15.72
C PHE A 20 -25.95 -4.78 16.11
N GLU A 21 -27.01 -5.57 15.94
CA GLU A 21 -26.98 -7.03 16.09
C GLU A 21 -26.12 -7.70 15.01
N ASP A 22 -26.24 -7.28 13.75
CA ASP A 22 -25.43 -7.80 12.63
C ASP A 22 -23.93 -7.41 12.77
N GLN A 23 -23.63 -6.23 13.36
CA GLN A 23 -22.26 -5.80 13.68
C GLN A 23 -21.68 -6.46 14.94
N GLN A 24 -22.51 -6.95 15.88
CA GLN A 24 -22.03 -7.70 17.04
C GLN A 24 -21.31 -9.00 16.63
N TYR A 25 -21.72 -9.62 15.52
CA TYR A 25 -21.12 -10.84 14.99
C TYR A 25 -19.71 -10.62 14.40
N ILE A 26 -19.46 -9.46 13.77
CA ILE A 26 -18.18 -9.17 13.10
C ILE A 26 -17.22 -8.39 14.01
N PHE A 27 -17.71 -7.50 14.89
CA PHE A 27 -16.83 -6.64 15.70
C PHE A 27 -16.71 -7.04 17.17
N GLY A 28 -17.67 -7.78 17.72
CA GLY A 28 -17.65 -8.16 19.14
C GLY A 28 -16.39 -8.92 19.55
N HIS A 29 -16.04 -9.95 18.77
CA HIS A 29 -14.87 -10.80 19.05
C HIS A 29 -13.52 -10.11 18.78
N TYR A 30 -13.45 -9.18 17.80
CA TYR A 30 -12.21 -8.50 17.46
C TYR A 30 -11.89 -7.37 18.43
N ILE A 31 -12.90 -6.61 18.89
CA ILE A 31 -12.70 -5.54 19.87
C ILE A 31 -12.30 -6.12 21.23
N GLU A 32 -12.88 -7.25 21.64
CA GLU A 32 -12.47 -7.96 22.86
C GLU A 32 -11.02 -8.47 22.76
N LYS A 33 -10.63 -9.04 21.61
CA LYS A 33 -9.28 -9.54 21.38
C LYS A 33 -8.24 -8.41 21.28
N LEU A 34 -8.62 -7.27 20.70
CA LEU A 34 -7.80 -6.04 20.66
C LEU A 34 -7.62 -5.44 22.06
N TRP A 35 -8.70 -5.34 22.83
CA TRP A 35 -8.65 -4.91 24.23
C TRP A 35 -7.73 -5.84 25.05
N ALA A 36 -7.86 -7.15 24.87
CA ALA A 36 -7.01 -8.13 25.54
C ALA A 36 -5.53 -7.96 25.16
N TYR A 37 -5.22 -7.77 23.87
CA TYR A 37 -3.86 -7.53 23.39
C TYR A 37 -3.23 -6.28 24.04
N LEU A 38 -3.92 -5.15 23.99
CA LEU A 38 -3.44 -3.89 24.58
C LEU A 38 -3.26 -4.01 26.10
N THR A 39 -4.20 -4.68 26.77
CA THR A 39 -4.13 -4.87 28.23
C THR A 39 -2.96 -5.79 28.61
N ILE A 40 -2.70 -6.87 27.85
CA ILE A 40 -1.53 -7.73 28.07
C ILE A 40 -0.23 -6.95 27.88
N GLN A 41 -0.12 -6.13 26.84
CA GLN A 41 1.07 -5.29 26.60
C GLN A 41 1.31 -4.31 27.76
N GLN A 42 0.27 -3.63 28.23
CA GLN A 42 0.37 -2.72 29.39
C GLN A 42 0.79 -3.45 30.68
N LEU A 43 0.33 -4.68 30.90
CA LEU A 43 0.75 -5.48 32.05
C LEU A 43 2.23 -5.90 31.95
N LEU A 44 2.68 -6.28 30.75
CA LEU A 44 4.08 -6.64 30.50
C LEU A 44 5.02 -5.43 30.64
N GLU A 45 4.60 -4.26 30.20
CA GLU A 45 5.34 -3.01 30.38
C GLU A 45 5.43 -2.59 31.85
N LYS A 46 4.30 -2.60 32.58
CA LYS A 46 4.26 -2.31 34.02
C LYS A 46 5.11 -3.29 34.83
N ARG A 47 5.13 -4.58 34.44
CA ARG A 47 6.00 -5.60 35.05
C ARG A 47 7.48 -5.24 34.93
N ASN A 48 7.92 -4.59 33.85
CA ASN A 48 9.33 -4.22 33.66
C ASN A 48 9.79 -3.16 34.66
N SER A 49 8.88 -2.31 35.15
CA SER A 49 9.17 -1.26 36.14
C SER A 49 8.83 -1.63 37.59
N ALA A 50 8.02 -2.69 37.82
CA ALA A 50 7.58 -3.12 39.15
C ALA A 50 8.62 -3.99 39.89
N LYS A 51 8.58 -3.99 41.24
CA LYS A 51 9.49 -4.76 42.12
C LYS A 51 8.70 -5.59 43.15
N GLY A 52 9.29 -6.71 43.59
CA GLY A 52 8.71 -7.55 44.65
C GLY A 52 7.34 -8.15 44.29
N ASP A 53 6.42 -8.12 45.25
CA ASP A 53 5.09 -8.75 45.17
C ASP A 53 4.18 -8.15 44.08
N GLU A 54 4.44 -6.89 43.70
CA GLU A 54 3.69 -6.25 42.61
C GLU A 54 4.06 -6.87 41.25
N LYS A 55 5.33 -7.23 41.06
CA LYS A 55 5.82 -7.87 39.82
C LYS A 55 5.25 -9.28 39.67
N THR A 56 5.13 -10.04 40.76
CA THR A 56 4.58 -11.40 40.72
C THR A 56 3.08 -11.37 40.41
N ASN A 57 2.34 -10.43 41.00
CA ASN A 57 0.91 -10.23 40.72
C ASN A 57 0.67 -9.82 39.25
N LEU A 58 1.43 -8.84 38.73
CA LEU A 58 1.34 -8.43 37.33
C LEU A 58 1.71 -9.56 36.36
N THR A 59 2.68 -10.40 36.72
CA THR A 59 3.08 -11.56 35.90
C THR A 59 1.96 -12.61 35.86
N ALA A 60 1.33 -12.92 37.00
CA ALA A 60 0.22 -13.87 37.07
C ALA A 60 -0.98 -13.38 36.25
N LYS A 61 -1.32 -12.09 36.35
CA LYS A 61 -2.44 -11.50 35.58
C LYS A 61 -2.18 -11.48 34.08
N ALA A 62 -0.94 -11.17 33.66
CA ALA A 62 -0.56 -11.19 32.25
C ALA A 62 -0.60 -12.62 31.68
N LEU A 63 -0.10 -13.61 32.44
CA LEU A 63 -0.14 -15.03 32.06
C LEU A 63 -1.58 -15.52 31.90
N GLU A 64 -2.44 -15.26 32.89
CA GLU A 64 -3.85 -15.66 32.88
C GLU A 64 -4.58 -15.11 31.65
N MET A 65 -4.42 -13.81 31.36
CA MET A 65 -5.05 -13.20 30.17
C MET A 65 -4.48 -13.75 28.86
N SER A 66 -3.17 -14.02 28.80
CA SER A 66 -2.53 -14.58 27.61
C SER A 66 -3.06 -15.98 27.29
N LEU A 67 -3.30 -16.81 28.31
CA LEU A 67 -3.92 -18.12 28.16
C LEU A 67 -5.41 -18.00 27.79
N LYS A 68 -6.15 -17.13 28.47
CA LYS A 68 -7.59 -16.91 28.22
C LYS A 68 -7.88 -16.50 26.77
N TYR A 69 -7.07 -15.61 26.21
CA TYR A 69 -7.23 -15.09 24.84
C TYR A 69 -6.32 -15.76 23.81
N LYS A 70 -5.60 -16.83 24.18
CA LYS A 70 -4.74 -17.65 23.31
C LYS A 70 -3.65 -16.84 22.59
N PHE A 71 -3.04 -15.89 23.30
CA PHE A 71 -1.89 -15.13 22.78
C PHE A 71 -0.56 -15.81 23.13
N VAL A 72 0.36 -15.82 22.18
CA VAL A 72 1.77 -16.18 22.38
C VAL A 72 2.51 -14.93 22.84
N THR A 73 3.05 -14.96 24.04
CA THR A 73 3.64 -13.82 24.75
C THR A 73 4.96 -14.25 25.37
N PRO A 74 5.76 -13.37 25.99
CA PRO A 74 6.98 -13.80 26.68
C PRO A 74 6.70 -14.69 27.90
N LEU A 75 5.42 -14.91 28.25
CA LEU A 75 4.96 -15.77 29.34
C LEU A 75 4.25 -17.05 28.83
N THR A 76 3.99 -17.19 27.53
CA THR A 76 3.20 -18.28 26.93
C THR A 76 3.79 -18.75 25.61
N SER A 77 3.89 -20.06 25.44
CA SER A 77 4.45 -20.72 24.26
C SER A 77 3.38 -21.52 23.52
N MET A 78 3.44 -21.57 22.20
CA MET A 78 2.58 -22.47 21.41
C MET A 78 3.35 -23.72 21.01
N VAL A 79 2.81 -24.88 21.38
CA VAL A 79 3.39 -26.19 21.04
C VAL A 79 2.54 -26.83 19.95
N ILE A 80 3.16 -27.13 18.81
CA ILE A 80 2.51 -27.81 17.70
C ILE A 80 2.92 -29.29 17.75
N THR A 81 1.97 -30.16 18.11
CA THR A 81 2.13 -31.62 18.03
C THR A 81 1.53 -32.13 16.72
N LYS A 82 2.30 -32.89 15.95
CA LYS A 82 1.79 -33.62 14.77
C LYS A 82 1.24 -34.98 15.24
N PRO A 83 0.13 -35.46 14.67
CA PRO A 83 -0.37 -36.80 14.99
C PRO A 83 0.59 -37.88 14.46
N GLU A 84 0.52 -39.03 15.12
CA GLU A 84 1.52 -40.10 15.20
C GLU A 84 2.01 -40.64 13.84
N ASP A 85 3.28 -40.37 13.53
CA ASP A 85 4.25 -41.28 12.86
C ASP A 85 5.64 -40.62 12.73
N ASN A 86 6.04 -39.86 13.75
CA ASN A 86 7.44 -39.44 13.92
C ASN A 86 7.65 -39.00 15.37
N ILE A 87 8.18 -39.91 16.17
CA ILE A 87 8.60 -39.64 17.54
C ILE A 87 9.76 -38.63 17.45
N ASP A 88 9.61 -37.50 18.15
CA ASP A 88 10.60 -36.43 18.39
C ASP A 88 10.79 -35.31 17.34
N LYS A 89 9.74 -34.55 16.99
CA LYS A 89 9.88 -33.10 16.66
C LYS A 89 8.66 -32.27 17.09
N ALA A 90 8.57 -31.92 18.37
CA ALA A 90 7.69 -30.85 18.82
C ALA A 90 8.30 -29.49 18.39
N ALA A 91 7.57 -28.69 17.63
CA ALA A 91 7.97 -27.32 17.30
C ALA A 91 7.38 -26.37 18.35
N ILE A 92 8.25 -25.60 19.01
CA ILE A 92 7.88 -24.59 20.01
C ILE A 92 7.98 -23.22 19.34
N ALA A 93 6.88 -22.48 19.33
CA ALA A 93 6.86 -21.07 18.91
C ALA A 93 6.80 -20.17 20.16
N ASP A 94 7.93 -19.52 20.45
CA ASP A 94 8.08 -18.55 21.53
C ASP A 94 8.17 -17.13 20.99
N LYS A 95 7.66 -16.15 21.75
CA LYS A 95 7.90 -14.74 21.46
C LYS A 95 9.33 -14.38 21.89
N PRO A 96 10.22 -13.91 20.99
CA PRO A 96 11.58 -13.57 21.36
C PRO A 96 11.61 -12.43 22.40
N LEU A 97 12.45 -12.59 23.43
CA LEU A 97 12.72 -11.59 24.46
C LEU A 97 13.86 -10.67 24.01
N GLU A 98 13.66 -9.35 24.03
CA GLU A 98 14.65 -8.36 23.57
C GLU A 98 15.88 -8.16 24.50
N ALA A 99 16.11 -9.02 25.49
CA ALA A 99 17.10 -8.76 26.57
C ALA A 99 18.31 -9.70 26.64
N GLU A 100 18.47 -10.69 25.75
CA GLU A 100 19.59 -11.65 25.81
C GLU A 100 20.33 -11.79 24.47
N ALA A 101 20.95 -10.69 24.04
CA ALA A 101 22.02 -10.71 23.05
C ALA A 101 23.31 -10.11 23.62
N THR A 102 23.76 -10.57 24.80
CA THR A 102 25.13 -10.29 25.24
C THR A 102 25.68 -11.34 26.20
N ARG A 103 26.86 -11.86 25.83
CA ARG A 103 27.87 -12.58 26.63
C ARG A 103 27.62 -14.06 26.93
N GLN A 104 28.22 -14.92 26.10
CA GLN A 104 29.09 -15.98 26.59
C GLN A 104 30.38 -16.04 25.73
N LEU A 105 31.52 -15.91 26.42
CA LEU A 105 32.89 -16.03 25.92
C LEU A 105 33.54 -17.22 26.61
N VAL A 106 34.08 -18.20 25.88
CA VAL A 106 35.31 -18.95 26.22
C VAL A 106 35.88 -19.66 24.97
N PRO A 107 37.17 -20.07 24.89
CA PRO A 107 38.23 -19.25 24.26
C PRO A 107 39.09 -19.98 23.19
N ALA A 108 39.85 -19.16 22.45
CA ALA A 108 41.21 -19.35 21.92
C ALA A 108 41.57 -20.64 21.15
N SER A 109 41.84 -20.50 19.85
CA SER A 109 43.23 -20.62 19.33
C SER A 109 43.33 -20.29 17.83
N ALA A 110 44.47 -19.69 17.48
CA ALA A 110 45.09 -19.58 16.15
C ALA A 110 44.48 -18.66 15.08
N TYR A 111 44.91 -17.39 15.12
CA TYR A 111 45.27 -16.60 13.93
C TYR A 111 46.81 -16.46 13.94
N PRO A 112 47.53 -16.29 12.81
CA PRO A 112 47.25 -15.24 11.82
C PRO A 112 47.53 -15.68 10.35
N SER A 113 47.20 -15.00 9.26
CA SER A 113 46.58 -13.72 8.93
C SER A 113 46.64 -13.64 7.41
N TYR A 114 45.58 -13.29 6.70
CA TYR A 114 45.71 -12.73 5.35
C TYR A 114 44.62 -11.69 5.07
N THR A 115 45.11 -10.44 4.95
CA THR A 115 44.72 -9.40 3.99
C THR A 115 43.23 -9.14 3.73
N SER A 116 42.81 -7.97 4.23
CA SER A 116 42.06 -6.93 3.51
C SER A 116 41.57 -7.29 2.10
N SER A 117 40.27 -7.47 1.96
CA SER A 117 39.49 -6.84 0.90
C SER A 117 38.03 -6.78 1.33
N SER A 118 37.51 -5.56 1.53
CA SER A 118 36.08 -5.34 1.69
C SER A 118 35.42 -5.49 0.32
N PRO A 119 34.34 -6.29 0.16
CA PRO A 119 33.40 -6.05 -0.91
C PRO A 119 32.45 -4.96 -0.44
N SER A 120 32.63 -3.78 -1.03
CA SER A 120 31.61 -2.75 -1.10
C SER A 120 30.33 -3.34 -1.70
N HIS A 121 29.37 -3.73 -0.88
CA HIS A 121 28.00 -3.89 -1.35
C HIS A 121 27.40 -2.50 -1.52
N ARG A 122 27.51 -2.00 -2.76
CA ARG A 122 26.79 -0.82 -3.24
C ARG A 122 25.31 -1.14 -3.12
N TYR A 123 24.61 -0.47 -2.19
CA TYR A 123 23.18 -0.32 -2.28
C TYR A 123 22.86 0.45 -3.56
N THR A 124 22.50 -0.24 -4.64
CA THR A 124 21.82 0.38 -5.78
C THR A 124 20.33 0.35 -5.51
N SER A 125 19.88 1.23 -4.61
CA SER A 125 18.48 1.62 -4.53
C SER A 125 18.20 2.52 -5.74
N VAL A 126 17.89 1.92 -6.90
CA VAL A 126 17.30 2.63 -8.04
C VAL A 126 15.81 2.71 -7.74
N ASP A 127 15.48 3.65 -6.87
CA ASP A 127 14.13 3.93 -6.45
C ASP A 127 13.61 5.06 -7.34
N GLY A 128 12.67 4.74 -8.21
CA GLY A 128 11.95 5.69 -9.03
C GLY A 128 11.95 5.37 -10.52
N ASP A 129 10.75 5.12 -11.08
CA ASP A 129 10.24 5.55 -12.40
C ASP A 129 9.30 4.54 -13.09
N PRO A 130 8.12 4.96 -13.56
CA PRO A 130 6.87 4.81 -12.83
C PRO A 130 6.51 3.32 -12.70
N HIS A 131 6.46 2.84 -11.46
CA HIS A 131 6.08 1.47 -11.18
C HIS A 131 4.60 1.45 -10.78
N PHE A 132 3.78 0.72 -11.52
CA PHE A 132 2.40 0.43 -11.16
C PHE A 132 2.40 -0.83 -10.30
N ILE A 133 1.77 -0.77 -9.13
CA ILE A 133 1.57 -1.91 -8.24
C ILE A 133 0.07 -2.17 -8.17
N ILE A 134 -0.31 -3.41 -8.43
CA ILE A 134 -1.69 -3.87 -8.45
C ILE A 134 -1.83 -4.94 -7.40
N ASP A 135 -2.60 -4.62 -6.38
CA ASP A 135 -2.94 -5.54 -5.31
C ASP A 135 -4.00 -6.53 -5.80
N ILE A 136 -3.79 -7.82 -5.56
CA ILE A 136 -4.70 -8.92 -5.90
C ILE A 136 -5.11 -9.63 -4.58
N PRO A 137 -6.11 -9.10 -3.87
CA PRO A 137 -6.47 -9.56 -2.53
C PRO A 137 -6.87 -11.04 -2.50
N GLU A 138 -7.48 -11.55 -3.58
CA GLU A 138 -7.90 -12.96 -3.67
C GLU A 138 -6.73 -13.94 -3.64
N GLN A 139 -5.53 -13.50 -4.01
CA GLN A 139 -4.33 -14.33 -4.06
C GLN A 139 -3.27 -13.95 -3.01
N ASP A 140 -3.51 -12.93 -2.20
CA ASP A 140 -2.54 -12.37 -1.24
C ASP A 140 -1.19 -12.08 -1.90
N ASP A 141 -1.24 -11.52 -3.12
CA ASP A 141 -0.05 -11.25 -3.93
C ASP A 141 -0.23 -9.99 -4.79
N HIS A 142 0.85 -9.50 -5.39
CA HIS A 142 0.85 -8.26 -6.16
C HIS A 142 1.42 -8.47 -7.56
N LEU A 143 0.83 -7.77 -8.53
CA LEU A 143 1.38 -7.62 -9.87
C LEU A 143 2.01 -6.23 -9.99
N CYS A 144 3.13 -6.14 -10.69
CA CYS A 144 3.78 -4.86 -10.91
C CYS A 144 4.32 -4.75 -12.33
N PHE A 145 4.29 -3.55 -12.89
CA PHE A 145 4.79 -3.28 -14.24
C PHE A 145 5.15 -1.81 -14.40
N ASN A 146 5.90 -1.52 -15.47
CA ASN A 146 6.25 -0.16 -15.86
C ASN A 146 5.72 0.13 -17.24
N ILE A 147 5.42 1.40 -17.51
CA ILE A 147 5.22 1.91 -18.86
C ILE A 147 6.38 2.86 -19.18
N TYR A 148 7.20 2.48 -20.15
CA TYR A 148 8.28 3.31 -20.67
C TYR A 148 7.81 4.06 -21.91
N GLU A 149 7.69 5.38 -21.80
CA GLU A 149 7.20 6.25 -22.86
C GLU A 149 7.80 7.66 -22.72
N ASP A 150 7.81 8.42 -23.81
CA ASP A 150 8.51 9.71 -23.85
C ASP A 150 7.90 10.76 -22.91
N PRO A 151 8.73 11.62 -22.30
CA PRO A 151 8.24 12.74 -21.50
C PRO A 151 7.25 13.63 -22.27
N GLY A 152 6.21 14.07 -21.58
CA GLY A 152 5.13 14.90 -22.13
C GLY A 152 3.91 14.10 -22.59
N LYS A 153 4.04 12.79 -22.78
CA LYS A 153 2.91 11.88 -23.07
C LYS A 153 1.98 11.78 -21.87
N ILE A 154 0.69 11.60 -22.11
CA ILE A 154 -0.34 11.56 -21.08
C ILE A 154 -0.99 10.19 -21.12
N LEU A 155 -0.97 9.48 -20.00
CA LEU A 155 -1.60 8.18 -19.83
C LEU A 155 -2.98 8.35 -19.18
N ASN A 156 -3.99 7.66 -19.72
CA ASN A 156 -5.25 7.46 -19.05
C ASN A 156 -5.12 6.33 -18.02
N LEU A 157 -5.20 6.70 -16.74
CA LEU A 157 -5.02 5.78 -15.62
C LEU A 157 -6.37 5.16 -15.23
N ILE A 158 -7.41 5.98 -15.13
CA ILE A 158 -8.76 5.55 -14.76
C ILE A 158 -9.75 6.30 -15.65
N TRP A 159 -10.75 5.59 -16.13
CA TRP A 159 -11.92 6.11 -16.81
C TRP A 159 -13.14 5.33 -16.36
N ASP A 160 -14.02 5.98 -15.60
CA ASP A 160 -15.29 5.40 -15.18
C ASP A 160 -16.43 6.23 -15.76
N PRO A 161 -17.14 5.71 -16.78
CA PRO A 161 -18.23 6.44 -17.42
C PRO A 161 -19.44 6.61 -16.51
N SER A 162 -19.65 5.73 -15.54
CA SER A 162 -20.87 5.73 -14.70
C SER A 162 -20.80 6.73 -13.55
N THR A 163 -19.60 6.99 -13.01
CA THR A 163 -19.37 8.02 -11.98
C THR A 163 -18.85 9.33 -12.58
N GLY A 164 -18.56 9.33 -13.89
CA GLY A 164 -17.95 10.44 -14.61
C GLY A 164 -16.51 10.74 -14.22
N ILE A 165 -15.85 9.86 -13.46
CA ILE A 165 -14.46 10.03 -13.00
C ILE A 165 -13.50 9.70 -14.14
N THR A 166 -12.50 10.55 -14.33
CA THR A 166 -11.38 10.29 -15.25
C THR A 166 -10.09 10.78 -14.60
N VAL A 167 -9.06 9.93 -14.59
CA VAL A 167 -7.74 10.23 -14.06
C VAL A 167 -6.71 10.06 -15.16
N ASN A 168 -5.95 11.13 -15.44
CA ASN A 168 -4.88 11.14 -16.43
C ASN A 168 -3.57 11.59 -15.78
N GLY A 169 -2.46 10.97 -16.16
CA GLY A 169 -1.11 11.30 -15.68
C GLY A 169 -0.19 11.67 -16.84
N GLN A 170 0.40 12.87 -16.80
CA GLN A 170 1.44 13.27 -17.73
C GLN A 170 2.81 12.81 -17.25
N LEU A 171 3.52 12.12 -18.14
CA LEU A 171 4.87 11.66 -17.89
C LEU A 171 5.87 12.81 -17.98
N ILE A 172 6.84 12.80 -17.07
CA ILE A 172 8.06 13.61 -17.09
C ILE A 172 9.24 12.64 -17.12
N GLY A 173 10.36 13.03 -17.71
CA GLY A 173 11.58 12.22 -17.69
C GLY A 173 12.71 12.95 -17.00
N ASN A 174 13.81 12.23 -16.84
CA ASN A 174 15.05 12.85 -16.39
C ASN A 174 15.46 13.96 -17.35
N LYS A 175 15.89 15.10 -16.81
CA LYS A 175 16.54 16.17 -17.59
C LYS A 175 17.86 15.63 -18.15
N GLN A 176 17.86 15.04 -19.34
CA GLN A 176 19.09 14.45 -19.88
C GLN A 176 20.02 15.44 -20.57
N SER A 177 21.33 15.21 -20.39
CA SER A 177 22.34 15.44 -21.42
C SER A 177 22.17 14.39 -22.53
N LYS A 178 22.06 14.85 -23.78
CA LYS A 178 21.68 14.15 -25.03
C LYS A 178 22.34 12.81 -25.42
N ASN A 179 23.16 12.16 -24.58
CA ASN A 179 24.08 11.10 -25.02
C ASN A 179 23.98 9.75 -24.27
N ASP A 180 22.99 9.49 -23.42
CA ASP A 180 22.92 8.21 -22.68
C ASP A 180 21.92 7.22 -23.30
N VAL A 181 22.40 5.99 -23.56
CA VAL A 181 21.69 4.91 -24.28
C VAL A 181 20.83 4.06 -23.31
N GLN A 182 20.70 4.46 -22.04
CA GLN A 182 19.88 3.75 -21.07
C GLN A 182 18.39 4.10 -21.19
N PRO A 183 17.48 3.13 -20.97
CA PRO A 183 16.04 3.37 -21.00
C PRO A 183 15.67 4.54 -20.09
N GLN A 184 14.88 5.46 -20.65
CA GLN A 184 14.45 6.67 -19.94
C GLN A 184 13.47 6.26 -18.85
N ASN A 185 13.92 6.49 -17.65
CA ASN A 185 13.14 6.51 -16.44
C ASN A 185 12.12 7.70 -16.54
N SER A 186 10.81 7.40 -16.52
CA SER A 186 9.72 8.38 -16.63
C SER A 186 8.84 8.43 -15.37
N TYR A 187 8.48 9.58 -14.83
CA TYR A 187 7.59 9.70 -13.67
C TYR A 187 6.26 10.37 -14.03
N ILE A 188 5.24 10.26 -13.17
CA ILE A 188 4.06 11.15 -13.26
C ILE A 188 4.45 12.51 -12.68
N GLY A 189 4.52 13.54 -13.53
CA GLY A 189 4.84 14.90 -13.12
C GLY A 189 3.63 15.83 -13.00
N ARG A 190 2.50 15.45 -13.60
CA ARG A 190 1.26 16.20 -13.53
C ARG A 190 0.09 15.23 -13.62
N LEU A 191 -0.89 15.39 -12.73
CA LEU A 191 -2.04 14.51 -12.65
C LEU A 191 -3.32 15.35 -12.75
N GLY A 192 -4.25 14.89 -13.57
CA GLY A 192 -5.57 15.49 -13.73
C GLY A 192 -6.64 14.51 -13.27
N ILE A 193 -7.49 14.94 -12.34
CA ILE A 193 -8.70 14.20 -11.95
C ILE A 193 -9.90 15.04 -12.36
N LEU A 194 -10.75 14.49 -13.21
CA LEU A 194 -11.98 15.08 -13.68
C LEU A 194 -13.15 14.28 -13.10
N ASN A 195 -14.17 14.98 -12.60
CA ASN A 195 -15.50 14.40 -12.46
C ASN A 195 -16.47 15.24 -13.29
N LYS A 196 -17.01 14.65 -14.38
CA LYS A 196 -17.90 15.34 -15.31
C LYS A 196 -19.26 15.66 -14.70
N GLU A 197 -19.79 14.77 -13.87
CA GLU A 197 -21.11 14.92 -13.24
C GLU A 197 -21.11 16.06 -12.22
N LEU A 198 -20.01 16.18 -11.46
CA LEU A 198 -19.83 17.21 -10.44
C LEU A 198 -19.23 18.51 -10.99
N ASN A 199 -18.82 18.54 -12.27
CA ASN A 199 -18.08 19.64 -12.89
C ASN A 199 -16.83 20.06 -12.08
N LEU A 200 -16.11 19.06 -11.57
CA LEU A 200 -14.90 19.22 -10.78
C LEU A 200 -13.67 18.85 -11.62
N LYS A 201 -12.62 19.66 -11.53
CA LYS A 201 -11.30 19.34 -12.08
C LYS A 201 -10.25 19.58 -11.01
N LEU A 202 -9.37 18.63 -10.81
CA LEU A 202 -8.25 18.72 -9.91
C LEU A 202 -6.97 18.53 -10.71
N GLU A 203 -6.11 19.53 -10.71
CA GLU A 203 -4.79 19.47 -11.30
C GLU A 203 -3.74 19.43 -10.19
N VAL A 204 -2.89 18.41 -10.21
CA VAL A 204 -1.84 18.20 -9.21
C VAL A 204 -0.50 18.18 -9.89
N THR A 205 0.43 19.01 -9.42
CA THR A 205 1.85 18.97 -9.79
C THR A 205 2.70 18.95 -8.52
N PRO A 206 4.00 18.61 -8.60
CA PRO A 206 4.93 18.77 -7.47
C PRO A 206 5.01 20.19 -6.89
N GLU A 207 4.58 21.21 -7.63
CA GLU A 207 4.66 22.61 -7.21
C GLU A 207 3.35 23.11 -6.58
N LYS A 208 2.21 22.69 -7.12
CA LYS A 208 0.89 23.23 -6.75
C LYS A 208 -0.23 22.23 -6.96
N ILE A 209 -1.32 22.45 -6.22
CA ILE A 209 -2.57 21.71 -6.31
C ILE A 209 -3.66 22.71 -6.67
N ILE A 210 -4.37 22.52 -7.77
CA ILE A 210 -5.41 23.43 -8.24
C ILE A 210 -6.74 22.68 -8.33
N LEU A 211 -7.73 23.14 -7.57
CA LEU A 211 -9.11 22.65 -7.64
C LEU A 211 -9.95 23.66 -8.41
N TYR A 212 -10.60 23.21 -9.47
CA TYR A 212 -11.63 23.92 -10.20
C TYR A 212 -12.99 23.33 -9.85
N ASN A 213 -13.89 24.17 -9.36
CA ASN A 213 -15.28 23.83 -9.10
C ASN A 213 -16.16 24.78 -9.91
N GLY A 214 -16.59 24.34 -11.10
CA GLY A 214 -17.20 25.20 -12.10
C GLY A 214 -16.27 26.34 -12.51
N THR A 215 -16.66 27.58 -12.24
CA THR A 215 -15.86 28.79 -12.54
C THR A 215 -14.93 29.22 -11.42
N LYS A 216 -15.08 28.63 -10.22
CA LYS A 216 -14.24 28.95 -9.07
C LYS A 216 -12.97 28.13 -9.13
N GLN A 217 -11.84 28.79 -8.88
CA GLN A 217 -10.53 28.17 -8.80
C GLN A 217 -9.94 28.38 -7.41
N MET A 218 -9.43 27.31 -6.81
CA MET A 218 -8.66 27.33 -5.57
C MET A 218 -7.28 26.77 -5.86
N THR A 219 -6.24 27.42 -5.35
CA THR A 219 -4.85 26.97 -5.52
C THR A 219 -4.24 26.75 -4.14
N PHE A 220 -3.59 25.62 -3.96
CA PHE A 220 -2.90 25.20 -2.76
C PHE A 220 -1.45 24.80 -3.12
N THR A 221 -0.64 24.70 -2.10
CA THR A 221 0.74 24.22 -2.15
C THR A 221 0.90 23.00 -1.24
N TRP A 222 1.95 22.23 -1.46
CA TRP A 222 2.30 21.12 -0.57
C TRP A 222 2.75 21.56 0.82
N LEU A 223 2.89 22.88 1.08
CA LEU A 223 3.18 23.40 2.42
C LEU A 223 1.92 23.66 3.24
N ASP A 224 0.75 23.64 2.61
CA ASP A 224 -0.52 23.86 3.26
C ASP A 224 -0.99 22.60 4.01
N GLU A 225 -1.86 22.81 4.99
CA GLU A 225 -2.58 21.76 5.69
C GLU A 225 -4.05 22.11 5.63
N VAL A 226 -4.79 21.38 4.80
CA VAL A 226 -6.16 21.73 4.41
C VAL A 226 -7.04 20.51 4.57
N THR A 227 -8.23 20.70 5.12
CA THR A 227 -9.31 19.71 5.06
C THR A 227 -10.56 20.43 4.57
N LEU A 228 -10.92 20.16 3.32
CA LEU A 228 -12.13 20.65 2.68
C LEU A 228 -13.16 19.52 2.70
N LEU A 229 -14.26 19.75 3.41
CA LEU A 229 -15.41 18.86 3.45
C LEU A 229 -16.56 19.52 2.70
N HIS A 230 -16.89 18.97 1.54
CA HIS A 230 -18.06 19.34 0.75
C HIS A 230 -18.91 18.08 0.52
N PRO A 231 -20.26 18.17 0.42
CA PRO A 231 -21.12 17.01 0.25
C PRO A 231 -20.73 16.05 -0.87
N THR A 232 -20.09 16.58 -1.91
CA THR A 232 -19.67 15.84 -3.12
C THR A 232 -18.16 15.79 -3.31
N LEU A 233 -17.36 16.36 -2.39
CA LEU A 233 -15.91 16.39 -2.50
C LEU A 233 -15.28 16.48 -1.10
N THR A 234 -14.49 15.49 -0.75
CA THR A 234 -13.54 15.58 0.35
C THR A 234 -12.14 15.77 -0.24
N LEU A 235 -11.44 16.80 0.22
CA LEU A 235 -10.06 17.07 -0.18
C LEU A 235 -9.22 17.36 1.07
N LYS A 236 -8.17 16.59 1.28
CA LYS A 236 -7.28 16.73 2.43
C LYS A 236 -5.82 16.79 1.99
N ILE A 237 -5.16 17.90 2.32
CA ILE A 237 -3.74 18.11 2.05
C ILE A 237 -2.98 17.90 3.35
N ILE A 238 -2.10 16.90 3.36
CA ILE A 238 -1.15 16.65 4.43
C ILE A 238 0.18 17.25 4.04
N ARG A 239 0.62 18.23 4.82
CA ARG A 239 1.81 19.03 4.57
C ARG A 239 3.05 18.18 4.22
N LYS A 240 3.66 18.48 3.07
CA LYS A 240 4.85 17.84 2.48
C LYS A 240 4.73 16.32 2.30
N LYS A 241 3.50 15.79 2.30
CA LYS A 241 3.28 14.34 2.33
C LYS A 241 2.37 13.91 1.18
N SER A 242 1.09 14.23 1.27
CA SER A 242 0.07 13.64 0.40
C SER A 242 -1.16 14.52 0.27
N LEU A 243 -1.88 14.29 -0.81
CA LEU A 243 -3.21 14.83 -1.10
C LEU A 243 -4.16 13.63 -1.17
N GLU A 244 -5.18 13.63 -0.34
CA GLU A 244 -6.27 12.66 -0.35
C GLU A 244 -7.51 13.33 -0.94
N VAL A 245 -8.16 12.66 -1.88
CA VAL A 245 -9.34 13.17 -2.58
C VAL A 245 -10.38 12.07 -2.73
N SER A 246 -11.62 12.40 -2.38
CA SER A 246 -12.80 11.55 -2.56
C SER A 246 -13.90 12.39 -3.19
N MET A 247 -14.54 11.87 -4.24
CA MET A 247 -15.54 12.59 -5.03
C MET A 247 -16.89 11.87 -5.02
N GLY A 248 -17.90 12.49 -4.39
CA GLY A 248 -19.24 11.93 -4.23
C GLY A 248 -19.24 10.61 -3.45
N GLU A 249 -20.03 9.65 -3.91
CA GLU A 249 -20.00 8.25 -3.45
C GLU A 249 -18.92 7.41 -4.15
N GLY A 250 -18.09 8.03 -5.00
CA GLY A 250 -17.08 7.35 -5.81
C GLY A 250 -15.80 6.98 -5.04
N ALA A 251 -14.75 6.66 -5.78
CA ALA A 251 -13.48 6.21 -5.21
C ALA A 251 -12.70 7.28 -4.43
N THR A 252 -11.87 6.80 -3.52
CA THR A 252 -10.89 7.60 -2.79
C THR A 252 -9.49 7.39 -3.35
N PHE A 253 -8.81 8.49 -3.67
CA PHE A 253 -7.47 8.49 -4.23
C PHE A 253 -6.49 9.23 -3.32
N VAL A 254 -5.26 8.73 -3.26
CA VAL A 254 -4.14 9.39 -2.60
C VAL A 254 -3.04 9.68 -3.61
N ILE A 255 -2.64 10.94 -3.64
CA ILE A 255 -1.50 11.42 -4.42
C ILE A 255 -0.36 11.73 -3.46
N ILE A 256 0.78 11.08 -3.64
CA ILE A 256 1.96 11.25 -2.80
C ILE A 256 2.98 12.10 -3.54
N LEU A 257 3.55 13.09 -2.85
CA LEU A 257 4.66 13.88 -3.37
C LEU A 257 5.99 13.19 -3.02
N HIS A 258 6.71 12.75 -4.05
CA HIS A 258 8.08 12.26 -3.90
C HIS A 258 9.06 13.41 -4.12
N GLN A 259 9.67 13.88 -3.03
CA GLN A 259 10.67 14.93 -3.07
C GLN A 259 12.05 14.33 -3.25
N THR A 260 12.71 14.72 -4.33
CA THR A 260 14.07 14.28 -4.62
C THR A 260 15.08 15.06 -3.79
N TRP A 261 16.14 14.40 -3.34
CA TRP A 261 17.12 15.04 -2.47
C TRP A 261 17.96 16.06 -3.26
N ARG A 262 17.98 17.32 -2.79
CA ARG A 262 18.63 18.48 -3.47
C ARG A 262 20.10 18.29 -3.88
N ARG A 263 20.81 17.30 -3.34
CA ARG A 263 22.22 17.02 -3.69
C ARG A 263 22.39 16.10 -4.92
N ASN A 264 21.35 15.42 -5.38
CA ASN A 264 21.35 14.63 -6.61
C ASN A 264 20.22 15.09 -7.56
N PRO A 265 20.43 16.16 -8.35
CA PRO A 265 19.41 16.78 -9.19
C PRO A 265 19.07 15.99 -10.47
N LYS A 266 19.38 14.69 -10.53
CA LYS A 266 19.17 13.87 -11.74
C LYS A 266 17.68 13.63 -12.02
N HIS A 267 16.85 13.64 -10.98
CA HIS A 267 15.41 13.41 -11.02
C HIS A 267 14.70 14.66 -10.48
N GLY A 268 13.62 15.10 -11.12
CA GLY A 268 12.73 16.13 -10.56
C GLY A 268 11.80 15.54 -9.50
N ASP A 269 11.17 16.37 -8.69
CA ASP A 269 10.07 15.92 -7.82
C ASP A 269 8.95 15.32 -8.70
N PHE A 270 8.29 14.27 -8.20
CA PHE A 270 7.27 13.55 -8.94
C PHE A 270 6.11 13.12 -8.04
N LEU A 271 5.07 12.58 -8.67
CA LEU A 271 3.83 12.16 -8.01
C LEU A 271 3.68 10.65 -8.06
N GLY A 272 3.30 10.05 -6.93
CA GLY A 272 2.73 8.71 -6.85
C GLY A 272 1.20 8.82 -6.80
N PHE A 273 0.50 7.89 -7.47
CA PHE A 273 -0.96 7.86 -7.50
C PHE A 273 -1.45 6.49 -7.04
N TYR A 274 -2.33 6.48 -6.03
CA TYR A 274 -2.84 5.28 -5.39
C TYR A 274 -4.36 5.37 -5.26
N ALA A 275 -5.07 4.31 -5.66
CA ALA A 275 -6.51 4.17 -5.39
C ALA A 275 -6.68 3.36 -4.10
N LEU A 276 -7.24 3.98 -3.05
CA LEU A 276 -7.43 3.33 -1.74
C LEU A 276 -8.76 2.58 -1.65
N ASP A 277 -9.78 3.13 -2.28
CA ASP A 277 -11.12 2.55 -2.30
C ASP A 277 -11.61 2.60 -3.74
N SER A 278 -11.37 1.52 -4.48
CA SER A 278 -11.79 1.35 -5.87
C SER A 278 -13.12 0.61 -6.02
N HIS A 279 -13.63 -0.05 -4.98
CA HIS A 279 -14.88 -0.82 -5.03
C HIS A 279 -16.12 0.06 -5.27
N ARG A 280 -15.98 1.37 -5.07
CA ARG A 280 -16.99 2.39 -5.35
C ARG A 280 -17.02 2.86 -6.81
N LEU A 281 -16.05 2.45 -7.63
CA LEU A 281 -16.09 2.68 -9.07
C LEU A 281 -16.95 1.64 -9.75
N SER A 282 -17.49 1.97 -10.93
CA SER A 282 -18.45 1.10 -11.59
C SER A 282 -17.79 -0.13 -12.25
N GLU A 283 -18.61 -1.14 -12.57
CA GLU A 283 -18.20 -2.31 -13.36
C GLU A 283 -17.68 -1.95 -14.77
N HIS A 284 -17.98 -0.73 -15.25
CA HIS A 284 -17.52 -0.23 -16.55
C HIS A 284 -16.20 0.55 -16.47
N THR A 285 -15.56 0.57 -15.30
CA THR A 285 -14.30 1.27 -15.10
C THR A 285 -13.20 0.64 -15.94
N HIS A 286 -12.45 1.47 -16.65
CA HIS A 286 -11.32 1.06 -17.48
C HIS A 286 -10.16 2.06 -17.29
N GLY A 287 -9.14 1.95 -18.14
CA GLY A 287 -7.89 2.69 -18.05
C GLY A 287 -6.73 1.78 -17.67
N LEU A 288 -5.51 2.33 -17.72
CA LEU A 288 -4.29 1.55 -17.47
C LEU A 288 -4.30 0.89 -16.09
N LEU A 289 -4.87 1.55 -15.09
CA LEU A 289 -5.10 1.00 -13.74
C LEU A 289 -6.54 0.56 -13.53
N GLY A 290 -7.52 1.31 -14.07
CA GLY A 290 -8.93 1.07 -13.79
C GLY A 290 -9.43 -0.31 -14.19
N GLN A 291 -8.83 -0.95 -15.21
CA GLN A 291 -9.16 -2.32 -15.63
C GLN A 291 -8.88 -3.40 -14.57
N PHE A 292 -8.11 -3.06 -13.53
CA PHE A 292 -7.74 -3.97 -12.44
C PHE A 292 -8.52 -3.68 -11.15
N PHE A 293 -9.50 -2.80 -11.20
CA PHE A 293 -10.43 -2.60 -10.07
C PHE A 293 -11.55 -3.65 -10.03
N HIS A 294 -11.54 -4.56 -10.99
CA HIS A 294 -12.35 -5.76 -11.00
C HIS A 294 -11.44 -6.98 -10.80
N PRO A 295 -11.97 -8.07 -10.21
CA PRO A 295 -11.17 -9.25 -9.92
C PRO A 295 -10.45 -9.79 -11.17
N ILE A 296 -9.13 -9.94 -11.06
CA ILE A 296 -8.29 -10.58 -12.07
C ILE A 296 -7.65 -11.81 -11.44
N ASN A 297 -7.72 -12.93 -12.15
CA ASN A 297 -7.06 -14.16 -11.75
C ASN A 297 -5.84 -14.40 -12.62
N PHE A 298 -4.73 -14.75 -11.98
CA PHE A 298 -3.56 -15.32 -12.63
C PHE A 298 -3.20 -16.66 -12.01
N THR A 299 -2.38 -17.44 -12.71
CA THR A 299 -1.86 -18.72 -12.23
C THR A 299 -0.37 -18.77 -12.46
N ILE A 300 0.38 -19.07 -11.42
CA ILE A 300 1.82 -19.35 -11.52
C ILE A 300 1.99 -20.85 -11.78
N LEU A 301 2.49 -21.22 -12.95
CA LEU A 301 2.69 -22.62 -13.34
C LEU A 301 4.02 -23.17 -12.82
N GLU A 302 5.10 -22.45 -13.08
CA GLU A 302 6.46 -22.89 -12.78
C GLU A 302 7.30 -21.68 -12.38
N VAL A 303 8.02 -21.81 -11.27
CA VAL A 303 9.02 -20.85 -10.82
C VAL A 303 10.40 -21.42 -11.12
N HIS A 304 11.20 -20.70 -11.90
CA HIS A 304 12.52 -21.11 -12.34
C HIS A 304 13.56 -20.02 -12.04
N PRO A 305 14.85 -20.37 -11.97
CA PRO A 305 15.90 -19.37 -11.77
C PRO A 305 15.83 -18.29 -12.85
N GLY A 306 15.78 -17.02 -12.42
CA GLY A 306 15.82 -15.88 -13.31
C GLY A 306 17.25 -15.43 -13.62
N SER A 307 17.38 -14.35 -14.38
CA SER A 307 18.68 -13.79 -14.76
C SER A 307 19.54 -13.34 -13.56
N THR A 308 18.89 -12.99 -12.45
CA THR A 308 19.54 -12.66 -11.18
C THR A 308 19.12 -13.66 -10.11
N PRO A 309 20.06 -14.26 -9.32
CA PRO A 309 19.74 -15.31 -8.35
C PRO A 309 18.67 -14.92 -7.31
N GLU A 310 18.58 -13.65 -6.97
CA GLU A 310 17.64 -13.10 -5.98
C GLU A 310 16.25 -12.79 -6.57
N LYS A 311 16.09 -12.89 -7.90
CA LYS A 311 14.83 -12.61 -8.60
C LYS A 311 14.47 -13.79 -9.51
N PRO A 312 13.76 -14.81 -8.97
CA PRO A 312 13.31 -15.93 -9.79
C PRO A 312 12.28 -15.46 -10.82
N ASP A 313 12.28 -16.13 -11.97
CA ASP A 313 11.28 -15.92 -13.01
C ASP A 313 10.18 -16.98 -12.86
N ALA A 314 9.00 -16.69 -13.38
CA ALA A 314 7.89 -17.61 -13.40
C ALA A 314 7.12 -17.54 -14.71
N THR A 315 6.59 -18.69 -15.12
CA THR A 315 5.57 -18.77 -16.16
C THR A 315 4.21 -18.48 -15.55
N MET A 316 3.62 -17.35 -15.92
CA MET A 316 2.33 -16.87 -15.46
C MET A 316 1.29 -17.01 -16.56
N ILE A 317 0.11 -17.54 -16.23
CA ILE A 317 -1.09 -17.44 -17.08
C ILE A 317 -1.99 -16.36 -16.50
N VAL A 318 -2.32 -15.35 -17.30
CA VAL A 318 -3.27 -14.28 -16.95
C VAL A 318 -4.06 -13.88 -18.18
N LYS A 319 -5.37 -13.70 -18.06
CA LYS A 319 -6.28 -13.37 -19.20
C LYS A 319 -6.07 -14.28 -20.43
N ASN A 320 -5.84 -15.59 -20.23
CA ASN A 320 -5.52 -16.58 -21.28
C ASN A 320 -4.20 -16.34 -22.05
N HIS A 321 -3.36 -15.41 -21.60
CA HIS A 321 -2.01 -15.21 -22.09
C HIS A 321 -1.00 -15.90 -21.17
N GLN A 322 0.03 -16.49 -21.77
CA GLN A 322 1.18 -17.02 -21.05
C GLN A 322 2.32 -16.01 -21.14
N LEU A 323 2.74 -15.47 -20.00
CA LEU A 323 3.81 -14.48 -19.88
C LEU A 323 4.90 -14.97 -18.93
N THR A 324 6.10 -14.41 -19.07
CA THR A 324 7.16 -14.52 -18.08
C THR A 324 7.09 -13.34 -17.12
N ALA A 325 6.99 -13.62 -15.84
CA ALA A 325 7.02 -12.61 -14.77
C ALA A 325 8.22 -12.85 -13.85
N THR A 326 8.83 -11.79 -13.34
CA THR A 326 10.00 -11.88 -12.45
C THR A 326 9.61 -11.50 -11.03
N ARG A 327 9.89 -12.33 -10.03
CA ARG A 327 9.65 -11.98 -8.63
C ARG A 327 10.63 -10.91 -8.19
N GLY A 328 10.13 -9.83 -7.58
CA GLY A 328 10.95 -8.78 -7.04
C GLY A 328 10.30 -8.07 -5.87
N TRP A 329 11.05 -7.16 -5.26
CA TRP A 329 10.56 -6.25 -4.23
C TRP A 329 10.35 -4.87 -4.84
N GLN A 330 9.21 -4.27 -4.55
CA GLN A 330 8.88 -2.89 -4.93
C GLN A 330 8.49 -2.10 -3.68
N LYS A 331 8.60 -0.79 -3.75
CA LYS A 331 8.18 0.07 -2.65
C LYS A 331 6.76 0.56 -2.84
N ASP A 332 5.90 0.25 -1.88
CA ASP A 332 4.60 0.88 -1.73
C ASP A 332 4.66 2.00 -0.68
N TYR A 333 4.13 3.18 -1.01
CA TYR A 333 4.17 4.36 -0.17
C TYR A 333 2.82 4.70 0.47
N THR A 334 1.78 3.90 0.24
CA THR A 334 0.42 4.08 0.80
C THR A 334 0.44 4.27 2.32
N GLU A 335 1.07 3.35 3.06
CA GLU A 335 1.17 3.42 4.52
C GLU A 335 2.29 4.37 4.99
N ASN A 336 3.49 4.21 4.41
CA ASN A 336 4.69 4.95 4.80
C ASN A 336 5.23 5.78 3.63
N SER A 337 4.63 6.95 3.43
CA SER A 337 5.02 7.85 2.33
C SER A 337 6.47 8.37 2.36
N LYS A 338 7.21 8.20 3.47
CA LYS A 338 8.60 8.68 3.59
C LYS A 338 9.63 7.63 3.20
N HIS A 339 9.41 6.39 3.60
CA HIS A 339 10.38 5.32 3.41
C HIS A 339 9.91 4.24 2.42
N GLY A 340 8.60 4.17 2.18
CA GLY A 340 7.96 3.04 1.53
C GLY A 340 7.96 1.81 2.43
N THR A 341 7.14 0.84 2.07
CA THR A 341 7.12 -0.52 2.58
C THR A 341 7.52 -1.43 1.42
N ASP A 342 8.47 -2.33 1.63
CA ASP A 342 8.86 -3.29 0.61
C ASP A 342 7.78 -4.36 0.48
N VAL A 343 7.15 -4.42 -0.69
CA VAL A 343 6.12 -5.40 -1.05
C VAL A 343 6.66 -6.33 -2.14
N PRO A 344 6.48 -7.64 -2.01
CA PRO A 344 6.89 -8.57 -3.05
C PRO A 344 5.86 -8.54 -4.18
N CYS A 345 6.30 -8.53 -5.44
CA CYS A 345 5.42 -8.56 -6.59
C CYS A 345 6.00 -9.36 -7.75
N TRP A 346 5.11 -9.83 -8.62
CA TRP A 346 5.47 -10.35 -9.92
C TRP A 346 5.57 -9.22 -10.93
N PHE A 347 6.76 -9.01 -11.48
CA PHE A 347 7.04 -7.97 -12.46
C PHE A 347 6.75 -8.46 -13.87
N ILE A 348 5.83 -7.80 -14.56
CA ILE A 348 5.49 -8.06 -15.97
C ILE A 348 6.32 -7.11 -16.84
N HIS A 349 7.07 -7.70 -17.77
CA HIS A 349 7.96 -6.98 -18.69
C HIS A 349 7.19 -6.37 -19.88
N ASN A 350 7.91 -5.71 -20.79
CA ASN A 350 7.39 -5.23 -22.08
C ASN A 350 6.15 -4.33 -21.97
N ASN A 351 6.19 -3.30 -21.12
CA ASN A 351 5.07 -2.36 -20.96
C ASN A 351 3.74 -3.06 -20.61
N ALA A 352 3.80 -4.13 -19.80
CA ALA A 352 2.66 -4.93 -19.35
C ALA A 352 1.90 -5.67 -20.47
N GLU A 353 2.55 -5.92 -21.60
CA GLU A 353 1.96 -6.68 -22.71
C GLU A 353 1.40 -8.03 -22.24
N GLY A 354 0.16 -8.33 -22.64
CA GLY A 354 -0.57 -9.54 -22.23
C GLY A 354 -1.23 -9.48 -20.85
N LEU A 355 -0.82 -8.54 -19.98
CA LEU A 355 -1.51 -8.25 -18.72
C LEU A 355 -2.60 -7.18 -18.91
N ILE A 356 -2.26 -6.07 -19.57
CA ILE A 356 -3.22 -5.00 -19.88
C ILE A 356 -4.06 -5.36 -21.12
N ASP A 357 -5.27 -4.82 -21.18
CA ASP A 357 -6.09 -4.93 -22.39
C ASP A 357 -5.47 -4.09 -23.52
N GLY A 358 -5.25 -4.70 -24.68
CA GLY A 358 -4.61 -4.04 -25.83
C GLY A 358 -3.12 -3.76 -25.60
N THR A 359 -2.68 -2.57 -25.98
CA THR A 359 -1.30 -2.11 -25.83
C THR A 359 -1.27 -0.84 -25.00
N TYR A 360 -0.12 -0.54 -24.39
CA TYR A 360 0.03 0.66 -23.57
C TYR A 360 -0.26 1.96 -24.36
N THR A 361 -0.06 1.95 -25.68
CA THR A 361 -0.32 3.11 -26.55
C THR A 361 -1.81 3.46 -26.67
N ASP A 362 -2.70 2.49 -26.43
CA ASP A 362 -4.15 2.70 -26.45
C ASP A 362 -4.62 3.58 -25.28
N TYR A 363 -3.80 3.70 -24.24
CA TYR A 363 -4.05 4.54 -23.08
C TYR A 363 -3.41 5.93 -23.20
N ILE A 364 -2.77 6.26 -24.33
CA ILE A 364 -2.19 7.59 -24.54
C ILE A 364 -3.30 8.55 -25.00
N VAL A 365 -3.48 9.63 -24.25
CA VAL A 365 -4.50 10.66 -24.52
C VAL A 365 -3.86 12.00 -24.88
N PRO A 366 -4.54 12.86 -25.68
CA PRO A 366 -3.98 14.12 -26.15
C PRO A 366 -4.05 15.25 -25.09
N SER A 367 -4.90 15.10 -24.08
CA SER A 367 -5.20 16.13 -23.07
C SER A 367 -5.26 15.51 -21.67
N LEU A 368 -4.95 16.34 -20.67
CA LEU A 368 -5.06 15.96 -19.26
C LEU A 368 -6.52 15.93 -18.78
N PHE A 369 -7.41 16.73 -19.38
CA PHE A 369 -8.84 16.86 -19.03
C PHE A 369 -9.74 16.71 -20.24
#